data_AF-A0A7V8NVT4-F1
#
_entry.id   AF-A0A7V8NVT4-F1
#
_cell.length_a   1.000
_cell.length_b   1.000
_cell.length_c   1.000
_cell.angle_alpha   90.00
_cell.angle_beta   90.00
_cell.angle_gamma   90.00
#
_symmetry.space_group_name_H-M   'P 1'
#
loop_
_entity.id
_entity.type
_entity.pdbx_description
1 polymer ?
#
loop_
_entity_poly.entity_id
_entity_poly.type
_entity_poly.pdbx_seq_one_letter_code
_entity_poly.pdbx_strand_id
1 'polypeptide(L)'
;MASEPSPPTRPSYVPRFGRPPILVPDDFWSNLKQFLTERPVKVRERKDAPFVRTSFGAGIFSNLLEYFRPNPLGNRKVSSRLAVSWGGNFGSFGTRVKDFFSPPKQPPLPPGIKPVKVKDIWTKDENFSTSQVLAVAAHAAVIALLTVPIFTRVIPTTQANTKVDVTPLDISPYLAKLPAGKDKAGGGGGGGAHEQLPPTKGRAPKFQYTQFTPPAPVIRNPNPKLAMDPSLLGPPDLK
;
A
#
# COMPACT_ATOMS: atom_id res chain seq x y z
N MET A 1 -24.46 42.64 -52.96
CA MET A 1 -23.78 41.71 -52.02
C MET A 1 -24.27 42.06 -50.62
N ALA A 2 -25.27 41.34 -50.12
CA ALA A 2 -25.83 41.58 -48.79
C ALA A 2 -24.98 40.82 -47.76
N SER A 3 -24.47 41.54 -46.76
CA SER A 3 -23.72 40.97 -45.64
C SER A 3 -24.64 40.14 -44.74
N GLU A 4 -24.27 38.89 -44.51
CA GLU A 4 -24.97 38.01 -43.57
C GLU A 4 -24.94 38.58 -42.14
N PRO A 5 -26.04 38.48 -41.37
CA PRO A 5 -26.05 38.92 -39.98
C PRO A 5 -25.25 37.95 -39.09
N SER A 6 -24.37 38.52 -38.25
CA SER A 6 -23.61 37.79 -37.25
C SER A 6 -24.53 37.01 -36.28
N PRO A 7 -24.18 35.77 -35.88
CA PRO A 7 -25.00 34.99 -34.97
C PRO A 7 -25.15 35.69 -33.60
N PRO A 8 -26.31 35.58 -32.94
CA PRO A 8 -26.58 36.26 -31.68
C PRO A 8 -25.62 35.79 -30.58
N THR A 9 -24.83 36.71 -30.03
CA THR A 9 -24.02 36.50 -28.85
C THR A 9 -24.94 36.35 -27.64
N ARG A 10 -24.94 35.16 -27.02
CA ARG A 10 -25.84 34.83 -25.92
C ARG A 10 -25.39 35.51 -24.62
N PRO A 11 -26.33 36.00 -23.77
CA PRO A 11 -26.00 36.71 -22.53
C PRO A 11 -25.28 35.82 -21.52
N SER A 12 -24.32 36.41 -20.78
CA SER A 12 -23.42 35.72 -19.84
C SER A 12 -24.08 35.14 -18.59
N TYR A 13 -25.36 35.42 -18.37
CA TYR A 13 -26.06 35.12 -17.12
C TYR A 13 -26.95 33.86 -17.16
N VAL A 14 -26.96 33.12 -18.28
CA VAL A 14 -27.73 31.87 -18.36
C VAL A 14 -26.90 30.72 -17.79
N PRO A 15 -27.36 30.01 -16.73
CA PRO A 15 -26.65 28.84 -16.21
C PRO A 15 -26.55 27.77 -17.30
N ARG A 16 -25.33 27.32 -17.58
CA ARG A 16 -25.07 26.26 -18.57
C ARG A 16 -25.29 24.90 -17.91
N PHE A 17 -26.31 24.17 -18.33
CA PHE A 17 -26.48 22.74 -17.99
C PHE A 17 -25.63 21.85 -18.91
N GLY A 18 -24.35 22.17 -19.03
CA GLY A 18 -23.36 21.33 -19.71
C GLY A 18 -22.66 20.42 -18.71
N ARG A 19 -22.15 19.28 -19.18
CA ARG A 19 -21.23 18.46 -18.36
C ARG A 19 -19.99 19.34 -18.07
N PRO A 20 -19.53 19.45 -16.82
CA PRO A 20 -18.28 20.15 -16.54
C PRO A 20 -17.16 19.51 -17.38
N PRO A 21 -16.13 20.27 -17.79
CA PRO A 21 -14.95 19.67 -18.40
C PRO A 21 -14.43 18.60 -17.44
N ILE A 22 -14.22 17.39 -17.97
CA ILE A 22 -13.64 16.27 -17.22
C ILE A 22 -12.19 16.65 -16.95
N LEU A 23 -11.93 17.26 -15.79
CA LEU A 23 -10.59 17.71 -15.38
C LEU A 23 -9.71 16.54 -14.94
N VAL A 24 -10.30 15.35 -14.75
CA VAL A 24 -9.63 14.13 -14.31
C VAL A 24 -10.12 12.97 -15.17
N PRO A 25 -9.25 12.17 -15.81
CA PRO A 25 -9.67 11.01 -16.60
C PRO A 25 -10.53 10.05 -15.77
N ASP A 26 -11.65 9.59 -16.32
CA ASP A 26 -12.58 8.63 -15.69
C ASP A 26 -12.07 7.17 -15.76
N ASP A 27 -10.76 6.99 -15.89
CA ASP A 27 -10.16 5.67 -16.00
C ASP A 27 -10.12 4.95 -14.65
N PHE A 28 -10.16 3.63 -14.69
CA PHE A 28 -10.06 2.79 -13.49
C PHE A 28 -8.79 3.11 -12.68
N TRP A 29 -7.67 3.33 -13.36
CA TRP A 29 -6.37 3.54 -12.72
C TRP A 29 -6.19 4.93 -12.11
N SER A 30 -6.81 5.97 -12.67
CA SER A 30 -6.83 7.31 -12.06
C SER A 30 -7.67 7.30 -10.78
N ASN A 31 -8.86 6.69 -10.83
CA ASN A 31 -9.73 6.50 -9.67
C ASN A 31 -9.05 5.68 -8.56
N LEU A 32 -8.35 4.60 -8.92
CA LEU A 32 -7.64 3.77 -7.94
C LEU A 32 -6.48 4.52 -7.29
N LYS A 33 -5.67 5.23 -8.09
CA LYS A 33 -4.58 6.06 -7.56
C LYS A 33 -5.14 7.13 -6.63
N GLN A 34 -6.20 7.81 -7.06
CA GLN A 34 -6.88 8.83 -6.25
C GLN A 34 -7.38 8.25 -4.94
N PHE A 35 -8.06 7.09 -4.96
CA PHE A 35 -8.51 6.40 -3.74
C PHE A 35 -7.36 6.05 -2.78
N LEU A 36 -6.21 5.66 -3.31
CA LEU A 36 -5.04 5.30 -2.50
C LEU A 36 -4.27 6.52 -1.97
N THR A 37 -4.31 7.64 -2.69
CA THR A 37 -3.52 8.84 -2.34
C THR A 37 -4.32 9.95 -1.66
N GLU A 38 -5.62 10.04 -1.91
CA GLU A 38 -6.48 11.02 -1.26
C GLU A 38 -6.84 10.57 0.15
N ARG A 39 -6.66 11.47 1.10
CA ARG A 39 -7.20 11.30 2.44
C ARG A 39 -8.72 11.55 2.36
N PRO A 40 -9.57 10.69 2.96
CA PRO A 40 -11.01 10.91 2.93
C PRO A 40 -11.30 12.30 3.49
N VAL A 41 -11.94 13.15 2.69
CA VAL A 41 -12.40 14.46 3.14
C VAL A 41 -13.29 14.20 4.35
N LYS A 42 -12.87 14.68 5.53
CA LYS A 42 -13.66 14.59 6.75
C LYS A 42 -14.86 15.52 6.60
N VAL A 43 -15.92 15.03 5.98
CA VAL A 43 -17.19 15.75 5.92
C VAL A 43 -17.78 15.72 7.32
N ARG A 44 -18.03 16.90 7.89
CA ARG A 44 -18.64 17.00 9.22
C ARG A 44 -20.09 16.55 9.11
N GLU A 45 -20.40 15.34 9.57
CA GLU A 45 -21.73 14.79 9.48
C GLU A 45 -22.75 15.70 10.17
N ARG A 46 -23.79 16.07 9.42
CA ARG A 46 -24.90 16.90 9.87
C ARG A 46 -26.15 16.03 9.97
N LYS A 47 -26.67 15.85 11.19
CA LYS A 47 -27.81 14.96 11.49
C LYS A 47 -29.10 15.38 10.76
N ASP A 48 -29.17 16.64 10.39
CA ASP A 48 -30.25 17.39 9.74
C ASP A 48 -30.29 17.23 8.21
N ALA A 49 -29.23 16.72 7.57
CA ALA A 49 -29.16 16.66 6.12
C ALA A 49 -29.25 15.21 5.58
N PRO A 50 -30.23 14.89 4.71
CA PRO A 50 -30.53 13.51 4.29
C PRO A 50 -29.44 12.86 3.42
N PHE A 51 -28.52 13.65 2.84
CA PHE A 51 -27.50 13.18 1.90
C PHE A 51 -26.06 13.20 2.47
N VAL A 52 -25.90 13.45 3.77
CA VAL A 52 -24.57 13.66 4.42
C VAL A 52 -24.27 12.61 5.50
N ARG A 53 -25.09 11.56 5.59
CA ARG A 53 -24.78 10.40 6.43
C ARG A 53 -23.81 9.54 5.64
N THR A 54 -22.54 9.50 6.05
CA THR A 54 -21.63 8.54 5.46
C THR A 54 -22.04 7.15 5.96
N SER A 55 -22.67 6.36 5.08
CA SER A 55 -23.07 4.97 5.37
C SER A 55 -21.86 4.02 5.51
N PHE A 56 -20.64 4.53 5.43
CA PHE A 56 -19.42 3.75 5.39
C PHE A 56 -18.45 4.32 6.44
N GLY A 57 -18.09 3.51 7.44
CA GLY A 57 -17.18 3.84 8.51
C GLY A 57 -15.71 3.92 8.08
N ALA A 58 -14.83 4.29 9.03
CA ALA A 58 -13.42 4.59 8.81
C ALA A 58 -12.51 3.40 8.44
N GLY A 59 -13.05 2.19 8.29
CA GLY A 59 -12.29 0.99 7.92
C GLY A 59 -13.14 -0.17 7.40
N ILE A 60 -12.46 -1.19 6.88
CA ILE A 60 -13.09 -2.39 6.29
C ILE A 60 -13.98 -3.10 7.32
N PHE A 61 -13.50 -3.26 8.55
CA PHE A 61 -14.26 -3.94 9.59
C PHE A 61 -15.50 -3.14 10.01
N SER A 62 -15.42 -1.80 10.09
CA SER A 62 -16.58 -0.95 10.38
C SER A 62 -17.63 -1.00 9.26
N ASN A 63 -17.21 -1.08 8.00
CA ASN A 63 -18.11 -1.25 6.86
C ASN A 63 -18.79 -2.61 6.87
N LEU A 64 -18.04 -3.66 7.23
CA LEU A 64 -18.58 -5.01 7.35
C LEU A 64 -19.61 -5.10 8.48
N LEU A 65 -19.31 -4.50 9.63
CA LEU A 65 -20.27 -4.40 10.73
C LEU A 65 -21.52 -3.62 10.34
N GLU A 66 -21.38 -2.52 9.58
CA GLU A 66 -22.53 -1.75 9.07
C GLU A 66 -23.43 -2.61 8.19
N TYR A 67 -22.84 -3.42 7.32
CA TYR A 67 -23.56 -4.34 6.43
C TYR A 67 -24.42 -5.35 7.22
N PHE A 68 -23.96 -5.78 8.38
CA PHE A 68 -24.68 -6.71 9.25
C PHE A 68 -25.62 -6.05 10.26
N ARG A 69 -25.75 -4.72 10.27
CA ARG A 69 -26.71 -4.06 11.16
C ARG A 69 -28.14 -4.36 10.73
N PRO A 70 -29.05 -4.65 11.67
CA PRO A 70 -30.45 -4.89 11.36
C PRO A 70 -31.07 -3.63 10.76
N ASN A 71 -31.70 -3.78 9.59
CA ASN A 71 -32.33 -2.66 8.91
C ASN A 71 -33.51 -2.13 9.76
N PRO A 72 -33.52 -0.85 10.19
CA PRO A 72 -34.54 -0.32 11.09
C PRO A 72 -35.95 -0.33 10.48
N LEU A 73 -36.06 -0.50 9.16
CA LEU A 73 -37.32 -0.59 8.43
C LEU A 73 -37.82 -2.03 8.21
N GLY A 74 -37.01 -3.06 8.51
CA GLY A 74 -37.31 -4.46 8.16
C GLY A 74 -38.55 -5.05 8.83
N ASN A 75 -38.96 -4.52 9.98
CA ASN A 75 -40.13 -5.00 10.74
C ASN A 75 -41.31 -4.02 10.77
N ARG A 76 -41.25 -2.92 10.01
CA ARG A 76 -42.35 -1.94 9.99
C ARG A 76 -43.47 -2.46 9.09
N LYS A 77 -44.59 -2.88 9.68
CA LYS A 77 -45.79 -3.25 8.93
C LYS A 77 -46.27 -2.06 8.10
N VAL A 78 -46.22 -2.17 6.78
CA VAL A 78 -46.79 -1.17 5.87
C VAL A 78 -48.27 -1.45 5.75
N SER A 79 -49.11 -0.61 6.36
CA SER A 79 -50.57 -0.78 6.41
C SER A 79 -51.32 0.00 5.31
N SER A 80 -50.63 0.60 4.35
CA SER A 80 -51.25 1.43 3.31
C SER A 80 -51.58 0.62 2.05
N ARG A 81 -52.86 0.59 1.67
CA ARG A 81 -53.40 -0.05 0.45
C ARG A 81 -52.79 0.44 -0.87
N LEU A 82 -52.13 1.60 -0.87
CA LEU A 82 -51.52 2.19 -2.06
C LEU A 82 -49.98 2.05 -2.09
N ALA A 83 -49.36 1.60 -1.01
CA ALA A 83 -47.93 1.33 -1.02
C ALA A 83 -47.68 -0.12 -1.42
N VAL A 84 -47.26 -0.32 -2.66
CA VAL A 84 -46.55 -1.53 -3.05
C VAL A 84 -45.13 -1.40 -2.50
N SER A 85 -44.72 -2.27 -1.58
CA SER A 85 -43.37 -2.24 -0.98
C SER A 85 -42.31 -2.62 -2.03
N TRP A 86 -41.91 -1.66 -2.86
CA TRP A 86 -40.98 -1.85 -3.97
C TRP A 86 -39.49 -1.89 -3.57
N GLY A 87 -39.16 -1.70 -2.30
CA GLY A 87 -37.76 -1.66 -1.86
C GLY A 87 -37.62 -1.88 -0.36
N GLY A 88 -37.13 -3.06 0.01
CA GLY A 88 -36.89 -3.49 1.40
C GLY A 88 -37.35 -4.92 1.68
N ASN A 89 -38.17 -5.51 0.81
CA ASN A 89 -38.85 -6.78 1.05
C ASN A 89 -38.23 -7.98 0.30
N PHE A 90 -36.93 -7.95 -0.01
CA PHE A 90 -36.21 -9.11 -0.55
C PHE A 90 -36.04 -10.26 0.47
N GLY A 91 -36.74 -10.20 1.61
CA GLY A 91 -36.47 -11.03 2.76
C GLY A 91 -35.10 -10.74 3.37
N SER A 92 -34.97 -11.03 4.66
CA SER A 92 -33.64 -11.17 5.27
C SER A 92 -32.89 -12.34 4.61
N PHE A 93 -31.57 -12.40 4.76
CA PHE A 93 -30.79 -13.56 4.33
C PHE A 93 -31.40 -14.87 4.85
N GLY A 94 -31.78 -14.93 6.12
CA GLY A 94 -32.43 -16.10 6.71
C GLY A 94 -33.78 -16.42 6.08
N THR A 95 -34.57 -15.41 5.73
CA THR A 95 -35.83 -15.59 4.98
C THR A 95 -35.57 -16.23 3.63
N ARG A 96 -34.52 -15.81 2.91
CA ARG A 96 -34.15 -16.39 1.61
C ARG A 96 -33.62 -17.80 1.70
N VAL A 97 -32.79 -18.10 2.70
CA VAL A 97 -32.32 -19.46 2.96
C VAL A 97 -33.53 -20.37 3.23
N LYS A 98 -34.44 -19.93 4.10
CA LYS A 98 -35.67 -20.66 4.39
C LYS A 98 -36.55 -20.83 3.15
N ASP A 99 -36.75 -19.78 2.36
CA ASP A 99 -37.60 -19.82 1.15
C ASP A 99 -36.95 -20.65 0.02
N PHE A 100 -35.61 -20.75 -0.02
CA PHE A 100 -34.89 -21.61 -0.95
C PHE A 100 -35.13 -23.10 -0.65
N PHE A 101 -35.10 -23.48 0.63
CA PHE A 101 -35.37 -24.86 1.05
C PHE A 101 -36.85 -25.18 1.22
N SER A 102 -37.70 -24.19 1.41
CA SER A 102 -39.13 -24.34 1.63
C SER A 102 -39.88 -23.17 1.00
N PRO A 103 -40.06 -23.19 -0.33
CA PRO A 103 -40.79 -22.14 -1.04
C PRO A 103 -42.18 -21.96 -0.45
N PRO A 104 -42.66 -20.70 -0.28
CA PRO A 104 -44.00 -20.46 0.24
C PRO A 104 -45.05 -21.10 -0.67
N LYS A 105 -46.01 -21.82 -0.09
CA LYS A 105 -47.11 -22.42 -0.82
C LYS A 105 -47.97 -21.30 -1.43
N GLN A 106 -48.25 -21.40 -2.72
CA GLN A 106 -49.13 -20.46 -3.42
C GLN A 106 -50.54 -20.52 -2.81
N PRO A 107 -51.27 -19.39 -2.72
CA PRO A 107 -52.64 -19.40 -2.23
C PRO A 107 -53.49 -20.35 -3.08
N PRO A 108 -54.46 -21.06 -2.47
CA PRO A 108 -55.30 -22.00 -3.21
C PRO A 108 -56.07 -21.27 -4.31
N LEU A 109 -56.13 -21.90 -5.48
CA LEU A 109 -56.85 -21.36 -6.63
C LEU A 109 -58.36 -21.30 -6.34
N PRO A 110 -59.09 -20.33 -6.94
CA PRO A 110 -60.54 -20.29 -6.87
C PRO A 110 -61.17 -21.62 -7.34
N PRO A 111 -62.33 -22.02 -6.78
CA PRO A 111 -63.03 -23.24 -7.19
C PRO A 111 -63.32 -23.23 -8.69
N GLY A 112 -62.95 -24.31 -9.41
CA GLY A 112 -63.24 -24.49 -10.84
C GLY A 112 -62.05 -24.26 -11.78
N ILE A 113 -60.94 -23.69 -11.32
CA ILE A 113 -59.73 -23.50 -12.15
C ILE A 113 -58.76 -24.67 -11.90
N LYS A 114 -58.58 -25.53 -12.91
CA LYS A 114 -57.55 -26.58 -12.89
C LYS A 114 -56.24 -26.02 -13.46
N PRO A 115 -55.09 -26.18 -12.77
CA PRO A 115 -53.82 -25.72 -13.30
C PRO A 115 -53.46 -26.50 -14.56
N VAL A 116 -53.15 -25.78 -15.64
CA VAL A 116 -52.59 -26.37 -16.87
C VAL A 116 -51.13 -26.70 -16.61
N LYS A 117 -50.73 -27.95 -16.81
CA LYS A 117 -49.33 -28.37 -16.67
C LYS A 117 -48.53 -27.82 -17.85
N VAL A 118 -47.97 -26.62 -17.67
CA VAL A 118 -47.05 -26.02 -18.64
C VAL A 118 -45.69 -26.72 -18.51
N LYS A 119 -45.04 -26.97 -19.66
CA LYS A 119 -43.66 -27.47 -19.69
C LYS A 119 -42.77 -26.41 -19.03
N ASP A 120 -42.01 -26.79 -18.01
CA ASP A 120 -41.17 -25.84 -17.29
C ASP A 120 -40.09 -25.30 -18.25
N ILE A 121 -40.06 -23.98 -18.44
CA ILE A 121 -39.08 -23.30 -19.28
C ILE A 121 -37.67 -23.34 -18.67
N TRP A 122 -37.56 -23.77 -17.42
CA TRP A 122 -36.31 -23.91 -16.67
C TRP A 122 -35.92 -25.36 -16.42
N THR A 123 -36.34 -26.31 -17.26
CA THR A 123 -35.83 -27.69 -17.17
C THR A 123 -34.31 -27.67 -17.27
N LYS A 124 -33.66 -28.25 -16.27
CA LYS A 124 -32.20 -28.37 -16.18
C LYS A 124 -31.68 -29.09 -17.43
N ASP A 125 -30.79 -28.42 -18.16
CA ASP A 125 -30.10 -29.02 -19.31
C ASP A 125 -29.33 -30.26 -18.80
N GLU A 126 -29.47 -31.41 -19.47
CA GLU A 126 -28.84 -32.67 -19.05
C GLU A 126 -27.31 -32.53 -18.97
N ASN A 127 -26.75 -31.69 -19.84
CA ASN A 127 -25.31 -31.42 -19.90
C ASN A 127 -24.86 -30.31 -18.93
N PHE A 128 -25.77 -29.72 -18.16
CA PHE A 128 -25.45 -28.63 -17.24
C PHE A 128 -24.52 -29.08 -16.12
N SER A 129 -24.66 -30.32 -15.63
CA SER A 129 -23.83 -30.83 -14.54
C SER A 129 -22.37 -31.06 -14.97
N THR A 130 -22.16 -31.66 -16.14
CA THR A 130 -20.83 -31.97 -16.68
C THR A 130 -20.11 -30.70 -17.12
N SER A 131 -20.81 -29.77 -17.79
CA SER A 131 -20.25 -28.47 -18.18
C SER A 131 -19.89 -27.60 -16.98
N GLN A 132 -20.70 -27.61 -15.91
CA GLN A 132 -20.36 -26.92 -14.66
C GLN A 132 -19.12 -27.50 -13.99
N VAL A 133 -19.04 -28.82 -13.86
CA VAL A 133 -17.86 -29.49 -13.28
C VAL A 133 -16.62 -29.17 -14.10
N LEU A 134 -16.73 -29.22 -15.43
CA LEU A 134 -15.63 -28.89 -16.34
C LEU A 134 -15.21 -27.42 -16.22
N ALA A 135 -16.17 -26.49 -16.13
CA ALA A 135 -15.89 -25.07 -15.95
C ALA A 135 -15.19 -24.81 -14.60
N VAL A 136 -15.68 -25.40 -13.50
CA VAL A 136 -15.05 -25.28 -12.18
C VAL A 136 -13.65 -25.89 -12.19
N ALA A 137 -13.47 -27.05 -12.81
CA ALA A 137 -12.17 -27.70 -12.95
C ALA A 137 -11.18 -26.84 -13.75
N ALA A 138 -11.63 -26.24 -14.85
CA ALA A 138 -10.82 -25.32 -15.66
C ALA A 138 -10.40 -24.07 -14.86
N HIS A 139 -11.33 -23.46 -14.11
CA HIS A 139 -11.00 -22.30 -13.26
C HIS A 139 -10.03 -22.69 -12.14
N ALA A 140 -10.25 -23.84 -11.49
CA ALA A 140 -9.35 -24.36 -10.45
C ALA A 140 -7.95 -24.64 -11.02
N ALA A 141 -7.86 -25.18 -12.23
CA ALA A 141 -6.59 -25.42 -12.91
C ALA A 141 -5.83 -24.12 -13.21
N VAL A 142 -6.51 -23.07 -13.69
CA VAL A 142 -5.91 -21.75 -13.91
C VAL A 142 -5.41 -21.15 -12.59
N ILE A 143 -6.21 -21.21 -11.53
CA ILE A 143 -5.83 -20.71 -10.20
C ILE A 143 -4.63 -21.49 -9.66
N ALA A 144 -4.64 -22.82 -9.77
CA ALA A 144 -3.53 -23.66 -9.34
C ALA A 144 -2.24 -23.32 -10.13
N LEU A 145 -2.34 -23.14 -11.44
CA LEU A 145 -1.20 -22.78 -12.29
C LEU A 145 -0.58 -21.43 -11.91
N LEU A 146 -1.40 -20.46 -11.46
CA LEU A 146 -0.93 -19.17 -10.97
C LEU A 146 -0.35 -19.25 -9.54
N THR A 147 -0.95 -20.05 -8.66
CA THR A 147 -0.62 -20.07 -7.22
C THR A 147 0.50 -21.05 -6.87
N VAL A 148 0.54 -22.24 -7.47
CA VAL A 148 1.56 -23.27 -7.22
C VAL A 148 3.00 -22.74 -7.38
N PRO A 149 3.41 -22.03 -8.45
CA PRO A 149 4.78 -21.52 -8.54
C PRO A 149 5.09 -20.47 -7.46
N ILE A 150 4.09 -19.68 -7.05
CA ILE A 150 4.24 -18.67 -5.98
C ILE A 150 4.52 -19.36 -4.64
N PHE A 151 3.77 -20.40 -4.30
CA PHE A 151 3.94 -21.11 -3.02
C PHE A 151 5.13 -22.08 -3.02
N THR A 152 5.52 -22.63 -4.17
CA THR A 152 6.62 -23.61 -4.25
C THR A 152 8.00 -23.00 -4.51
N ARG A 153 8.10 -21.78 -5.06
CA ARG A 153 9.40 -21.17 -5.43
C ARG A 153 9.73 -19.84 -4.73
N VAL A 154 8.83 -19.23 -3.96
CA VAL A 154 9.00 -17.81 -3.54
C VAL A 154 9.11 -17.58 -2.03
N ILE A 155 9.26 -18.63 -1.23
CA ILE A 155 9.74 -18.43 0.15
C ILE A 155 10.92 -19.37 0.39
N PRO A 156 12.11 -19.09 -0.16
CA PRO A 156 13.30 -19.50 0.54
C PRO A 156 13.18 -18.87 1.93
N THR A 157 12.92 -19.68 2.95
CA THR A 157 13.09 -19.23 4.32
C THR A 157 14.52 -18.72 4.36
N THR A 158 14.71 -17.41 4.50
CA THR A 158 16.03 -16.84 4.73
C THR A 158 16.40 -17.26 6.15
N GLN A 159 16.67 -18.54 6.36
CA GLN A 159 17.48 -18.93 7.48
C GLN A 159 18.78 -18.22 7.20
N ALA A 160 19.01 -17.12 7.90
CA ALA A 160 20.29 -16.47 7.95
C ALA A 160 21.24 -17.55 8.45
N ASN A 161 21.86 -18.26 7.50
CA ASN A 161 22.92 -19.19 7.77
C ASN A 161 24.13 -18.29 8.02
N THR A 162 24.09 -17.59 9.14
CA THR A 162 25.21 -16.87 9.72
C THR A 162 26.14 -17.92 10.33
N LYS A 163 26.47 -18.96 9.56
CA LYS A 163 27.81 -19.53 9.66
C LYS A 163 28.71 -18.41 9.18
N VAL A 164 29.13 -17.59 10.15
CA VAL A 164 30.36 -16.85 10.00
C VAL A 164 31.39 -17.96 9.81
N ASP A 165 31.69 -18.29 8.55
CA ASP A 165 32.94 -18.96 8.23
C ASP A 165 34.00 -17.95 8.61
N VAL A 166 34.39 -17.99 9.88
CA VAL A 166 35.63 -17.42 10.35
C VAL A 166 36.69 -18.29 9.72
N THR A 167 36.91 -18.10 8.42
CA THR A 167 38.20 -18.39 7.83
C THR A 167 39.12 -17.38 8.53
N PRO A 168 40.06 -17.82 9.40
CA PRO A 168 41.08 -16.91 9.87
C PRO A 168 41.85 -16.49 8.62
N LEU A 169 41.52 -15.31 8.09
CA LEU A 169 42.31 -14.70 7.02
C LEU A 169 43.65 -14.40 7.65
N ASP A 170 44.61 -15.31 7.44
CA ASP A 170 45.97 -15.11 7.90
C ASP A 170 46.62 -14.01 7.05
N ILE A 171 46.38 -12.77 7.45
CA ILE A 171 46.99 -11.57 6.87
C ILE A 171 48.42 -11.34 7.38
N SER A 172 48.99 -12.28 8.14
CA SER A 172 50.39 -12.25 8.59
C SER A 172 51.40 -11.97 7.47
N PRO A 173 51.29 -12.53 6.24
CA PRO A 173 52.23 -12.24 5.16
C PRO A 173 51.95 -10.93 4.42
N TYR A 174 50.77 -10.32 4.60
CA TYR A 174 50.39 -9.05 3.96
C TYR A 174 50.48 -7.85 4.92
N LEU A 175 50.66 -8.10 6.22
CA LEU A 175 51.13 -7.09 7.15
C LEU A 175 52.55 -6.72 6.76
N ALA A 176 52.71 -5.53 6.17
CA ALA A 176 54.00 -4.93 5.90
C ALA A 176 54.74 -4.72 7.25
N LYS A 177 55.45 -5.75 7.71
CA LYS A 177 56.46 -5.65 8.76
C LYS A 177 57.64 -4.91 8.15
N LEU A 178 57.55 -3.58 8.14
CA LEU A 178 58.71 -2.77 7.86
C LEU A 178 59.75 -3.09 8.95
N PRO A 179 61.00 -3.44 8.59
CA PRO A 179 62.05 -3.58 9.58
C PRO A 179 62.16 -2.25 10.35
N ALA A 180 62.33 -2.32 11.67
CA ALA A 180 62.60 -1.13 12.46
C ALA A 180 63.83 -0.45 11.86
N GLY A 181 63.64 0.72 11.24
CA GLY A 181 64.70 1.44 10.57
C GLY A 181 65.84 1.72 11.54
N LYS A 182 67.08 1.43 11.14
CA LYS A 182 68.30 1.76 11.91
C LYS A 182 68.43 3.28 12.12
N ASP A 183 67.86 4.07 11.22
CA ASP A 183 67.89 5.52 11.24
C ASP A 183 66.58 6.06 11.80
N LYS A 184 66.67 7.03 12.72
CA LYS A 184 65.49 7.74 13.25
C LYS A 184 64.72 8.34 12.06
N ALA A 185 63.46 7.94 11.90
CA ALA A 185 62.59 8.51 10.88
C ALA A 185 62.40 10.02 11.16
N GLY A 186 63.01 10.85 10.31
CA GLY A 186 62.85 12.30 10.34
C GLY A 186 61.49 12.70 9.79
N GLY A 187 60.46 12.70 10.65
CA GLY A 187 59.11 13.12 10.27
C GLY A 187 58.99 14.63 10.06
N GLY A 188 59.30 15.11 8.86
CA GLY A 188 58.93 16.45 8.42
C GLY A 188 57.47 16.49 7.97
N GLY A 189 56.56 16.89 8.86
CA GLY A 189 55.13 16.97 8.56
C GLY A 189 54.81 18.14 7.62
N GLY A 190 54.22 17.84 6.45
CA GLY A 190 53.65 18.84 5.55
C GLY A 190 52.40 19.48 6.16
N GLY A 191 52.30 20.82 6.07
CA GLY A 191 51.18 21.58 6.62
C GLY A 191 49.86 21.24 5.93
N GLY A 192 49.11 20.29 6.49
CA GLY A 192 47.82 19.83 5.97
C GLY A 192 46.69 20.86 6.00
N ALA A 193 46.94 22.09 6.47
CA ALA A 193 45.96 23.16 6.60
C ALA A 193 45.85 24.09 5.36
N HIS A 194 46.63 23.87 4.30
CA HIS A 194 46.71 24.76 3.12
C HIS A 194 47.01 26.23 3.48
N GLU A 195 47.71 26.46 4.59
CA GLU A 195 48.12 27.79 5.03
C GLU A 195 49.58 28.03 4.57
N GLN A 196 49.90 29.28 4.19
CA GLN A 196 51.26 29.68 3.77
C GLN A 196 52.26 29.73 4.94
N LEU A 197 51.85 29.27 6.12
CA LEU A 197 52.69 29.24 7.31
C LEU A 197 53.82 28.21 7.11
N PRO A 198 55.05 28.52 7.55
CA PRO A 198 56.14 27.56 7.48
C PRO A 198 55.77 26.29 8.28
N PRO A 199 56.15 25.09 7.80
CA PRO A 199 55.86 23.84 8.49
C PRO A 199 56.36 23.86 9.94
N THR A 200 55.51 23.43 10.87
CA THR A 200 55.87 23.37 12.28
C THR A 200 57.00 22.36 12.50
N LYS A 201 58.16 22.81 13.01
CA LYS A 201 59.25 21.94 13.43
C LYS A 201 58.92 21.37 14.82
N GLY A 202 58.32 20.18 14.85
CA GLY A 202 57.91 19.50 16.08
C GLY A 202 58.12 18.00 15.98
N ARG A 203 58.01 17.32 17.13
CA ARG A 203 58.00 15.84 17.16
C ARG A 203 56.74 15.34 16.50
N ALA A 204 56.87 14.34 15.62
CA ALA A 204 55.73 13.68 15.02
C ALA A 204 54.81 13.08 16.13
N PRO A 205 53.47 13.15 15.95
CA PRO A 205 52.52 12.46 16.83
C PRO A 205 52.79 10.94 16.88
N LYS A 206 52.33 10.28 17.94
CA LYS A 206 52.51 8.83 18.10
C LYS A 206 51.70 8.07 17.04
N PHE A 207 52.25 6.95 16.57
CA PHE A 207 51.52 6.04 15.70
C PHE A 207 50.53 5.19 16.53
N GLN A 208 49.30 5.02 16.04
CA GLN A 208 48.27 4.18 16.65
C GLN A 208 47.46 3.47 15.58
N TYR A 209 46.93 2.28 15.90
CA TYR A 209 46.06 1.54 14.99
C TYR A 209 44.72 2.24 14.72
N THR A 210 44.29 3.13 15.62
CA THR A 210 43.07 3.91 15.48
C THR A 210 43.40 5.37 15.71
N GLN A 211 42.90 6.22 14.83
CA GLN A 211 43.13 7.67 14.86
C GLN A 211 41.81 8.37 15.16
N PHE A 212 41.64 8.85 16.40
CA PHE A 212 40.44 9.57 16.81
C PHE A 212 40.51 11.07 16.47
N THR A 213 41.69 11.67 16.64
CA THR A 213 41.93 13.08 16.34
C THR A 213 43.08 13.21 15.35
N PRO A 214 42.87 13.83 14.18
CA PRO A 214 43.95 14.06 13.23
C PRO A 214 44.92 15.14 13.72
N PRO A 215 46.22 15.04 13.37
CA PRO A 215 47.18 16.07 13.69
C PRO A 215 46.90 17.33 12.87
N ALA A 216 46.64 18.43 13.56
CA ALA A 216 46.44 19.75 12.98
C ALA A 216 47.51 20.73 13.49
N PRO A 217 48.05 21.62 12.64
CA PRO A 217 49.03 22.62 13.06
C PRO A 217 48.45 23.67 14.01
N VAL A 218 47.14 23.95 13.90
CA VAL A 218 46.43 24.94 14.73
C VAL A 218 45.21 24.28 15.37
N ILE A 219 45.14 24.30 16.70
CA ILE A 219 43.95 23.85 17.44
C ILE A 219 42.89 24.95 17.36
N ARG A 220 41.81 24.70 16.61
CA ARG A 220 40.73 25.69 16.42
C ARG A 220 39.77 25.78 17.60
N ASN A 221 39.60 24.71 18.36
CA ASN A 221 38.75 24.68 19.54
C ASN A 221 39.61 24.50 20.81
N PRO A 222 39.84 25.56 21.61
CA PRO A 222 40.65 25.46 22.82
C PRO A 222 39.96 24.69 23.96
N ASN A 223 38.63 24.56 23.94
CA ASN A 223 37.85 23.88 25.00
C ASN A 223 37.00 22.74 24.41
N PRO A 224 37.61 21.61 24.00
CA PRO A 224 36.86 20.45 23.56
C PRO A 224 36.14 19.78 24.73
N LYS A 225 34.91 19.30 24.49
CA LYS A 225 34.17 18.50 25.48
C LYS A 225 34.83 17.14 25.76
N LEU A 226 35.62 16.64 24.81
CA LEU A 226 36.41 15.42 24.89
C LEU A 226 37.77 15.67 24.25
N ALA A 227 38.77 15.94 25.07
CA ALA A 227 40.14 16.12 24.61
C ALA A 227 40.77 14.75 24.29
N MET A 228 41.38 14.63 23.12
CA MET A 228 42.15 13.45 22.72
C MET A 228 43.46 13.90 22.07
N ASP A 229 44.50 13.09 22.28
CA ASP A 229 45.80 13.35 21.68
C ASP A 229 45.76 13.11 20.15
N PRO A 230 46.46 13.93 19.35
CA PRO A 230 46.60 13.66 17.93
C PRO A 230 47.48 12.41 17.71
N SER A 231 47.08 11.55 16.77
CA SER A 231 47.84 10.36 16.40
C SER A 231 47.93 10.18 14.88
N LEU A 232 48.94 9.43 14.43
CA LEU A 232 49.07 9.02 13.03
C LEU A 232 48.67 7.55 12.91
N LEU A 233 47.98 7.19 11.83
CA LEU A 233 47.62 5.79 11.60
C LEU A 233 48.86 4.93 11.31
N GLY A 234 49.12 3.95 12.16
CA GLY A 234 50.19 2.97 11.95
C GLY A 234 50.54 2.15 13.18
N PRO A 235 51.47 1.17 13.05
CA PRO A 235 51.93 0.37 14.16
C PRO A 235 52.51 1.24 15.30
N PRO A 236 52.11 1.04 16.56
CA PRO A 236 52.51 1.89 17.68
C PRO A 236 54.00 1.82 18.05
N ASP A 237 54.71 0.80 17.57
CA ASP A 237 56.14 0.61 17.79
C ASP A 237 57.01 1.49 16.87
N LEU A 238 56.40 2.24 15.93
CA LEU A 238 57.09 3.19 15.07
C LEU A 238 57.40 4.48 15.84
N LYS A 239 58.68 4.86 15.92
CA LYS A 239 59.18 6.02 16.67
C LYS A 239 59.95 7.01 15.80
#